data_AF-A0A2N1S2W1-F1
#
_entry.id   AF-A0A2N1S2W1-F1
#
_cell.length_a   1.000
_cell.length_b   1.000
_cell.length_c   1.000
_cell.angle_alpha   90.00
_cell.angle_beta   90.00
_cell.angle_gamma   90.00
#
_symmetry.space_group_name_H-M   'P 1'
#
loop_
_entity.id
_entity.type
_entity.pdbx_description
1 polymer ?
#
loop_
_entity_poly.entity_id
_entity_poly.type
_entity_poly.pdbx_seq_one_letter_code
_entity_poly.pdbx_strand_id
1 'polypeptide(L)'
;MKITKKRLEEILAFKDEDISDIPELTDEELSRMRPSHFRNPKNFKPVKRKVCMYIDADILDWYKTEGKGYQTSEYSHVIAPVIA
;
A
#
# COMPACT_ATOMS: atom_id res chain seq x y z
N MET A 1 -1.62 15.93 -3.46
CA MET A 1 -2.78 16.85 -3.47
C MET A 1 -2.61 17.80 -2.30
N LYS A 2 -2.53 19.12 -2.50
CA LYS A 2 -2.34 20.10 -1.40
C LYS A 2 -3.71 20.57 -0.92
N ILE A 3 -4.02 20.37 0.36
CA ILE A 3 -5.23 20.91 0.99
C ILE A 3 -5.08 22.42 1.14
N THR A 4 -6.16 23.16 0.84
CA THR A 4 -6.23 24.62 1.02
C THR A 4 -6.36 24.98 2.51
N LYS A 5 -5.78 26.11 2.94
CA LYS A 5 -5.77 26.53 4.37
C LYS A 5 -7.17 26.57 4.98
N LYS A 6 -8.15 27.09 4.24
CA LYS A 6 -9.56 27.11 4.64
C LYS A 6 -10.13 25.72 4.93
N ARG A 7 -9.80 24.72 4.10
CA ARG A 7 -10.29 23.34 4.28
C ARG A 7 -9.65 22.67 5.49
N LEU A 8 -8.42 23.04 5.83
CA LEU A 8 -7.76 22.56 7.05
C LEU A 8 -8.43 23.12 8.30
N GLU A 9 -8.77 24.41 8.30
CA GLU A 9 -9.49 25.06 9.41
C GLU A 9 -10.87 24.44 9.63
N GLU A 10 -11.62 24.13 8.56
CA GLU A 10 -12.90 23.43 8.65
C GLU A 10 -12.78 22.02 9.26
N ILE A 11 -11.74 21.27 8.89
CA ILE A 11 -11.52 19.91 9.43
C ILE A 11 -11.13 19.97 10.92
N LEU A 12 -10.31 20.96 11.32
CA LEU A 12 -9.91 21.14 12.70
C LEU A 12 -11.06 21.63 13.60
N ALA A 13 -11.99 22.40 13.03
CA ALA A 13 -13.18 22.86 13.73
C ALA A 13 -14.30 21.81 13.83
N PHE A 14 -14.25 20.77 13.00
CA PHE A 14 -15.22 19.67 13.05
C PHE A 14 -14.98 18.83 14.30
N LYS A 15 -15.99 18.78 15.17
CA LYS A 15 -15.98 17.97 16.38
C LYS A 15 -17.24 17.12 16.37
N ASP A 16 -17.06 15.81 16.29
CA ASP A 16 -18.14 14.85 16.41
C ASP A 16 -18.39 14.66 17.91
N GLU A 17 -19.54 15.15 18.40
CA GLU A 17 -19.85 15.16 19.83
C GLU A 17 -20.80 14.03 20.24
N ASP A 18 -21.38 13.31 19.27
CA ASP A 18 -22.23 12.15 19.55
C ASP A 18 -21.41 10.86 19.48
N ILE A 19 -21.08 10.33 20.66
CA ILE A 19 -20.36 9.06 20.85
C ILE A 19 -21.26 8.09 21.63
N SER A 20 -22.56 8.36 21.70
CA SER A 20 -23.49 7.62 22.57
C SER A 20 -23.73 6.16 22.12
N ASP A 21 -23.44 5.85 20.85
CA ASP A 21 -23.61 4.54 20.22
C ASP A 21 -22.32 3.72 20.12
N ILE A 22 -21.16 4.31 20.42
CA ILE A 22 -19.85 3.66 20.30
C ILE A 22 -19.38 3.18 21.67
N PRO A 23 -19.27 1.86 21.91
CA PRO A 23 -18.71 1.36 23.17
C PRO A 23 -17.24 1.73 23.29
N GLU A 24 -16.81 2.10 24.50
CA GLU A 24 -15.40 2.35 24.80
C GLU A 24 -14.58 1.06 24.64
N LEU A 25 -13.45 1.16 23.94
CA LEU A 25 -12.57 0.02 23.73
C LEU A 25 -11.72 -0.22 24.99
N THR A 26 -11.87 -1.37 25.62
CA THR A 26 -11.05 -1.75 26.79
C THR A 26 -9.67 -2.27 26.38
N ASP A 27 -8.68 -2.13 27.27
CA ASP A 27 -7.33 -2.65 27.05
C ASP A 27 -7.32 -4.18 26.82
N GLU A 28 -8.24 -4.89 27.48
CA GLU A 28 -8.41 -6.33 27.29
C GLU A 28 -8.90 -6.67 25.88
N GLU A 29 -9.86 -5.93 25.33
CA GLU A 29 -10.36 -6.12 23.98
C GLU A 29 -9.31 -5.78 22.93
N LEU A 30 -8.55 -4.70 23.17
CA LEU A 30 -7.44 -4.31 22.31
C LEU A 30 -6.38 -5.42 22.25
N SER A 31 -6.03 -6.03 23.40
CA SER A 31 -5.05 -7.12 23.45
C SER A 31 -5.47 -8.37 22.65
N ARG A 32 -6.78 -8.56 22.44
CA ARG A 32 -7.33 -9.71 21.70
C ARG A 32 -7.39 -9.45 20.19
N MET A 33 -7.22 -8.21 19.72
CA MET A 33 -7.24 -7.89 18.30
C MET A 33 -6.03 -8.51 17.59
N ARG A 34 -6.31 -9.35 16.59
CA ARG A 34 -5.29 -9.96 15.74
C ARG A 34 -5.44 -9.48 14.31
N PRO A 35 -4.33 -9.35 13.56
CA PRO A 35 -4.38 -9.02 12.14
C PRO A 35 -5.34 -9.93 11.36
N SER A 36 -6.12 -9.33 10.47
CA SER A 36 -7.18 -10.03 9.72
C SER A 36 -6.70 -11.25 8.93
N HIS A 37 -5.43 -11.22 8.48
CA HIS A 37 -4.81 -12.32 7.74
C HIS A 37 -4.62 -13.61 8.57
N PHE A 38 -4.66 -13.54 9.91
CA PHE A 38 -4.67 -14.75 10.75
C PHE A 38 -6.00 -15.51 10.70
N ARG A 39 -7.11 -14.83 10.36
CA ARG A 39 -8.45 -15.43 10.24
C ARG A 39 -8.83 -15.74 8.80
N ASN A 40 -8.39 -14.92 7.86
CA ASN A 40 -8.66 -15.10 6.44
C ASN A 40 -7.35 -15.03 5.64
N PRO A 41 -6.86 -16.16 5.11
CA PRO A 41 -5.66 -16.19 4.27
C PRO A 41 -5.70 -15.25 3.05
N LYS A 42 -6.90 -14.93 2.53
CA LYS A 42 -7.06 -13.98 1.41
C LYS A 42 -6.62 -12.54 1.75
N ASN A 43 -6.53 -12.21 3.03
CA ASN A 43 -6.13 -10.88 3.50
C ASN A 43 -4.61 -10.76 3.72
N PHE A 44 -3.87 -11.84 3.52
CA PHE A 44 -2.42 -11.82 3.57
C PHE A 44 -1.88 -11.09 2.32
N LYS A 45 -1.13 -10.01 2.53
CA LYS A 45 -0.40 -9.31 1.47
C LYS A 45 1.10 -9.55 1.68
N PRO A 46 1.80 -10.22 0.75
CA PRO A 46 3.23 -10.43 0.90
C PRO A 46 3.98 -9.09 0.87
N VAL A 47 4.97 -8.94 1.75
CA VAL A 47 5.84 -7.78 1.78
C VAL A 47 6.82 -7.90 0.62
N LYS A 48 6.66 -7.04 -0.39
CA LYS A 48 7.56 -7.00 -1.55
C LYS A 48 8.98 -6.62 -1.11
N ARG A 49 9.98 -7.34 -1.59
CA ARG A 49 11.41 -7.02 -1.39
C ARG A 49 12.05 -6.66 -2.72
N LYS A 50 13.01 -5.71 -2.70
CA LYS A 50 13.78 -5.36 -3.88
C LYS A 50 14.85 -6.43 -4.12
N VAL A 51 15.00 -6.89 -5.35
CA VAL A 51 16.10 -7.75 -5.79
C VAL A 51 16.76 -7.11 -7.01
N CYS A 52 18.08 -7.18 -7.10
CA CYS A 52 18.84 -6.71 -8.26
C CYS A 52 19.43 -7.94 -8.97
N MET A 53 19.12 -8.13 -10.25
CA MET A 53 19.62 -9.23 -11.07
C MET A 53 19.76 -8.77 -12.53
N TYR A 54 20.64 -9.42 -13.27
CA TYR A 54 20.77 -9.26 -14.71
C TYR A 54 19.80 -10.20 -15.43
N ILE A 55 19.17 -9.73 -16.51
CA ILE A 55 18.26 -10.48 -17.37
C ILE A 55 18.75 -10.28 -18.81
N ASP A 56 18.67 -11.32 -19.64
CA ASP A 56 19.03 -11.23 -21.05
C ASP A 56 18.09 -10.28 -21.83
N ALA A 57 18.63 -9.63 -22.85
CA ALA A 57 17.94 -8.57 -23.59
C ALA A 57 16.73 -9.09 -24.39
N ASP A 58 16.82 -10.30 -24.92
CA ASP A 58 15.75 -10.98 -25.67
C ASP A 58 14.56 -11.34 -24.75
N ILE A 59 14.84 -11.80 -23.53
CA ILE A 59 13.85 -12.05 -22.50
C ILE A 59 13.14 -10.74 -22.16
N LEU A 60 13.89 -9.64 -22.00
CA LEU A 60 13.33 -8.32 -21.72
C LEU A 60 12.40 -7.84 -22.83
N ASP A 61 12.79 -8.03 -24.09
CA ASP A 61 11.99 -7.63 -25.25
C ASP A 61 10.75 -8.50 -25.42
N TRP A 62 10.83 -9.80 -25.13
CA TRP A 62 9.67 -10.68 -25.07
C TRP A 62 8.65 -10.21 -24.02
N TYR A 63 9.09 -9.85 -22.81
CA TYR A 63 8.20 -9.33 -21.75
C TYR A 63 7.50 -8.01 -22.14
N LYS A 64 8.13 -7.16 -22.96
CA LYS A 64 7.49 -5.92 -23.44
C LYS A 64 6.31 -6.20 -24.38
N THR A 65 6.29 -7.36 -25.05
CA THR A 65 5.20 -7.72 -25.98
C THR A 65 3.89 -8.06 -25.26
N GLU A 66 3.95 -8.49 -24.00
CA GLU A 66 2.76 -8.83 -23.20
C GLU A 66 2.03 -7.62 -22.57
N GLY A 67 2.49 -6.38 -22.82
CA GLY A 67 1.75 -5.14 -22.54
C GLY A 67 2.01 -4.46 -21.19
N LYS A 68 1.02 -3.69 -20.69
CA LYS A 68 1.09 -2.68 -19.59
C LYS A 68 1.66 -3.16 -18.24
N GLY A 69 1.90 -4.46 -18.08
CA GLY A 69 2.48 -5.08 -16.90
C GLY A 69 3.97 -4.83 -16.73
N TYR A 70 4.74 -4.68 -17.82
CA TYR A 70 6.21 -4.58 -17.78
C TYR A 70 6.74 -3.43 -16.89
N GLN A 71 5.98 -2.34 -16.73
CA GLN A 71 6.40 -1.22 -15.90
C GLN A 71 5.64 -1.13 -14.56
N THR A 72 4.43 -1.67 -14.49
CA THR A 72 3.50 -1.43 -13.37
C THR A 72 3.22 -2.67 -12.52
N SER A 73 3.49 -3.87 -13.04
CA SER A 73 3.45 -5.13 -12.30
C SER A 73 4.85 -5.73 -12.29
N GLU A 74 5.44 -5.81 -11.10
CA GLU A 74 6.63 -6.61 -10.77
C GLU A 74 8.01 -6.11 -11.21
N TYR A 75 8.19 -5.34 -12.29
CA TYR A 75 9.55 -5.05 -12.81
C TYR A 75 10.15 -3.66 -12.51
N SER A 76 9.42 -2.71 -11.93
CA SER A 76 9.94 -1.36 -11.59
C SER A 76 11.07 -1.33 -10.55
N HIS A 77 11.47 -2.47 -9.97
CA HIS A 77 12.48 -2.52 -8.90
C HIS A 77 13.81 -3.14 -9.33
N VAL A 78 13.94 -3.66 -10.56
CA VAL A 78 15.13 -4.41 -11.01
C VAL A 78 15.99 -3.63 -12.00
N ILE A 79 15.45 -2.65 -12.72
CA ILE A 79 16.21 -1.94 -13.77
C ILE A 79 15.96 -0.43 -13.66
N ALA A 80 16.80 0.26 -12.90
CA ALA A 80 17.07 1.66 -13.17
C ALA A 80 18.00 1.70 -14.39
N PRO A 81 17.71 2.47 -15.46
CA PRO A 81 18.68 2.70 -16.51
C PRO A 81 19.85 3.47 -15.88
N VAL A 82 21.01 2.84 -15.74
CA VAL A 82 22.26 3.57 -15.62
C VAL A 82 22.55 4.09 -17.03
N ILE A 83 21.94 5.22 -17.36
CA ILE A 83 22.35 6.03 -18.51
C ILE A 83 23.52 6.86 -18.00
N ALA A 84 24.73 6.47 -18.43
CA ALA A 84 25.90 7.32 -18.47
C ALA A 84 25.85 8.19 -19.73
#